data_AF-A0A1H0J2N7-F1
#
_entry.id   AF-A0A1H0J2N7-F1
#
_cell.length_a   1.000
_cell.length_b   1.000
_cell.length_c   1.000
_cell.angle_alpha   90.00
_cell.angle_beta   90.00
_cell.angle_gamma   90.00
#
_symmetry.space_group_name_H-M   'P 1'
#
loop_
_entity.id
_entity.type
_entity.pdbx_description
1 polymer ?
#
loop_
_entity_poly.entity_id
_entity_poly.type
_entity_poly.pdbx_seq_one_letter_code
_entity_poly.pdbx_strand_id
1 'polypeptide(L)' 'MTGAYGFWRTHVRTLLTDAPDPDALLETLLAPLAPEVYQEQRRRGLTQQQITASLTWLSERLLRP' A
#
# COMPACT_ATOMS: atom_id res chain seq x y z
N MET A 1 0.03 18.23 8.86
CA MET A 1 1.29 17.54 8.49
C MET A 1 1.12 16.95 7.09
N THR A 2 1.30 17.77 6.06
CA THR A 2 0.97 17.43 4.66
C THR A 2 2.26 17.18 3.89
N GLY A 3 2.90 16.04 4.14
CA GLY A 3 4.04 15.52 3.38
C GLY A 3 3.61 14.43 2.39
N ALA A 4 4.58 13.67 1.87
CA ALA A 4 4.39 12.56 0.91
C ALA A 4 3.23 11.61 1.27
N TYR A 5 2.94 11.39 2.56
CA TYR A 5 1.81 10.56 3.01
C TYR A 5 0.44 11.09 2.55
N GLY A 6 0.22 12.41 2.59
CA GLY A 6 -1.02 13.02 2.11
C GLY A 6 -1.18 12.87 0.60
N PHE A 7 -0.08 12.98 -0.15
CA PHE A 7 -0.07 12.73 -1.59
C PHE A 7 -0.45 11.27 -1.90
N TRP A 8 0.17 10.31 -1.22
CA TRP A 8 -0.13 8.89 -1.42
C TRP A 8 -1.57 8.52 -1.04
N ARG A 9 -2.11 9.07 0.06
CA ARG A 9 -3.54 8.89 0.40
C ARG A 9 -4.45 9.34 -0.73
N THR A 10 -4.24 10.54 -1.26
CA THR A 10 -5.04 11.06 -2.38
C THR A 10 -4.90 10.16 -3.60
N HIS A 11 -3.68 9.77 -3.97
CA HIS A 11 -3.44 8.92 -5.13
C HIS A 11 -4.12 7.54 -5.00
N VAL A 12 -3.94 6.85 -3.87
CA VAL A 12 -4.55 5.51 -3.66
C VAL A 12 -6.08 5.61 -3.65
N ARG A 13 -6.65 6.66 -3.03
CA ARG A 13 -8.11 6.88 -3.07
C ARG A 13 -8.64 6.99 -4.50
N THR A 14 -7.91 7.62 -5.43
CA THR A 14 -8.33 7.70 -6.84
C THR A 14 -8.30 6.36 -7.59
N LEU A 15 -7.61 5.36 -7.06
CA LEU A 15 -7.55 4.02 -7.66
C LEU A 15 -8.68 3.09 -7.17
N LEU A 16 -9.40 3.46 -6.10
CA LEU A 16 -10.44 2.65 -5.47
C LEU A 16 -11.85 3.03 -5.93
N THR A 17 -12.03 3.35 -7.21
CA THR A 17 -13.29 3.90 -7.74
C THR A 17 -14.48 2.97 -7.59
N ASP A 18 -14.27 1.65 -7.67
CA ASP A 18 -15.34 0.64 -7.62
C ASP A 18 -15.44 -0.04 -6.23
N ALA A 19 -14.68 0.44 -5.25
CA ALA A 19 -14.75 -0.09 -3.90
C ALA A 19 -16.03 0.40 -3.18
N PRO A 20 -16.79 -0.48 -2.50
CA PRO A 20 -17.97 -0.08 -1.72
C PRO A 20 -17.66 0.90 -0.58
N ASP A 21 -16.46 0.82 -0.01
CA ASP A 21 -15.97 1.78 1.00
C ASP A 21 -14.47 2.06 0.75
N PRO A 22 -14.15 3.05 -0.10
CA PRO A 22 -12.78 3.40 -0.44
C PRO A 22 -11.96 3.88 0.77
N ASP A 23 -12.61 4.52 1.74
CA ASP A 23 -11.93 5.10 2.91
C ASP A 23 -11.58 4.02 3.94
N ALA A 24 -12.41 2.99 4.11
CA ALA A 24 -12.07 1.83 4.92
C ALA A 24 -10.92 1.01 4.32
N LEU A 25 -10.83 0.91 2.99
CA LEU A 25 -9.73 0.20 2.33
C LEU A 25 -8.43 1.01 2.30
N LEU A 26 -8.50 2.34 2.30
CA LEU A 26 -7.35 3.22 2.14
C LEU A 26 -6.23 2.92 3.16
N GLU A 27 -6.55 2.92 4.45
CA GLU A 27 -5.54 2.69 5.50
C GLU A 27 -5.02 1.24 5.47
N THR A 28 -5.87 0.28 5.11
CA THR A 28 -5.47 -1.13 4.95
C THR A 28 -4.43 -1.29 3.84
N LEU A 29 -4.57 -0.54 2.74
CA LEU A 29 -3.64 -0.57 1.60
C LEU A 29 -2.35 0.20 1.85
N LEU A 30 -2.40 1.21 2.71
CA LEU A 30 -1.21 1.97 3.11
C LEU A 30 -0.43 1.30 4.25
N ALA A 31 -1.06 0.46 5.06
CA ALA A 31 -0.41 -0.22 6.18
C ALA A 31 0.87 -1.00 5.79
N PRO A 32 0.92 -1.74 4.66
CA PRO A 32 2.15 -2.39 4.20
C PRO A 32 3.30 -1.44 3.86
N LEU A 33 3.03 -0.16 3.64
CA LEU A 33 4.01 0.88 3.34
C LEU A 33 4.54 1.59 4.59
N ALA A 34 4.02 1.25 5.77
CA ALA A 34 4.48 1.82 7.03
C ALA A 34 5.98 1.50 7.25
N PRO A 35 6.80 2.47 7.71
CA PRO A 35 8.23 2.26 7.94
C PRO A 35 8.54 1.06 8.84
N GLU A 36 7.71 0.83 9.86
CA GLU A 36 7.85 -0.26 10.82
C GLU A 36 7.65 -1.63 10.15
N VAL A 37 6.69 -1.73 9.22
CA VAL A 37 6.45 -2.94 8.44
C VAL A 37 7.63 -3.22 7.52
N TYR A 38 8.16 -2.19 6.84
CA TYR A 38 9.34 -2.34 6.02
C TYR A 38 10.56 -2.78 6.84
N GLN A 39 10.79 -2.18 8.01
CA GLN A 39 11.88 -2.57 8.91
C GLN A 39 11.76 -4.03 9.36
N GLU A 40 10.56 -4.47 9.74
CA GLU A 40 10.30 -5.86 10.13
C GLU A 40 10.53 -6.84 8.96
N GLN A 41 10.11 -6.48 7.75
CA GLN A 41 10.37 -7.28 6.55
C GLN A 41 11.88 -7.41 6.28
N ARG A 42 12.63 -6.31 6.40
CA ARG A 42 14.09 -6.32 6.25
C ARG A 42 14.75 -7.14 7.35
N ARG A 43 14.27 -7.06 8.60
CA ARG A 43 14.74 -7.88 9.73
C ARG A 43 14.55 -9.37 9.48
N ARG A 44 13.46 -9.75 8.79
CA ARG A 44 13.18 -11.14 8.38
C ARG A 44 13.97 -11.59 7.14
N GLY A 45 14.85 -10.73 6.60
CA GLY A 45 15.69 -11.06 5.45
C GLY A 45 15.03 -10.89 4.09
N LEU A 46 13.85 -10.29 4.01
CA LEU A 46 13.24 -9.97 2.72
C LEU A 46 14.06 -8.88 2.02
N THR A 47 14.36 -9.12 0.75
CA THR A 47 14.99 -8.12 -0.10
C THR A 47 13.96 -7.07 -0.53
N GLN A 48 14.42 -5.88 -0.89
CA GLN A 48 13.57 -4.84 -1.45
C GLN A 48 12.79 -5.34 -2.68
N GLN A 49 13.44 -6.13 -3.54
CA GLN A 49 12.79 -6.72 -4.71
C GLN A 49 11.63 -7.65 -4.32
N GLN A 50 11.80 -8.49 -3.30
CA GLN A 50 10.72 -9.37 -2.81
C GLN A 50 9.56 -8.58 -2.20
N ILE A 51 9.86 -7.50 -1.47
CA ILE A 51 8.85 -6.61 -0.88
C ILE A 51 8.06 -5.93 -1.99
N THR A 52 8.74 -5.30 -2.95
CA THR A 52 8.10 -4.65 -4.10
C THR A 52 7.26 -5.64 -4.90
N ALA A 53 7.78 -6.83 -5.22
CA ALA A 53 7.04 -7.85 -5.95
C ALA A 53 5.75 -8.29 -5.22
N SER A 54 5.80 -8.40 -3.89
CA SER A 54 4.64 -8.76 -3.07
C SER A 54 3.59 -7.65 -3.08
N LEU A 55 4.01 -6.38 -2.99
CA LEU A 55 3.12 -5.22 -3.08
C LEU A 55 2.49 -5.12 -4.46
N THR A 56 3.26 -5.30 -5.54
CA THR A 56 2.75 -5.33 -6.91
C THR A 56 1.70 -6.42 -7.09
N TRP A 57 1.97 -7.63 -6.61
CA TRP A 57 1.03 -8.76 -6.69
C TRP A 57 -0.30 -8.49 -5.98
N LEU A 58 -0.26 -7.77 -4.85
CA LEU A 58 -1.46 -7.38 -4.08
C LEU A 58 -2.23 -6.29 -4.81
N SER A 59 -1.55 -5.24 -5.27
CA SER A 59 -2.17 -4.14 -6.02
C SER A 59 -2.84 -4.63 -7.30
N GLU A 60 -2.19 -5.53 -8.04
CA GLU A 60 -2.77 -6.11 -9.27
C GLU A 60 -4.04 -6.92 -9.02
N ARG A 61 -4.18 -7.57 -7.86
CA ARG A 61 -5.39 -8.32 -7.52
C ARG A 61 -6.52 -7.43 -7.04
N LEU A 62 -6.18 -6.33 -6.39
CA LEU A 62 -7.15 -5.42 -5.81
C LEU A 62 -7.70 -4.41 -6.82
N LEU A 63 -6.86 -3.99 -7.78
CA LEU A 63 -7.21 -2.99 -8.80
C LEU A 63 -7.65 -3.59 -10.13
N ARG A 64 -7.66 -4.93 -10.26
CA ARG A 64 -8.29 -5.57 -11.42
C ARG A 64 -9.80 -5.58 -11.21
N PRO A 65 -10.59 -5.17 -12.22
CA PRO A 65 -12.04 -5.32 -12.19
C PRO A 65 -12.48 -6.79 -12.17
#